data_AF-A0A919MI89-F1
#
_entry.id   AF-A0A919MI89-F1
#
_cell.length_a   1.000
_cell.length_b   1.000
_cell.length_c   1.000
_cell.angle_alpha   90.00
_cell.angle_beta   90.00
_cell.angle_gamma   90.00
#
_symmetry.space_group_name_H-M   'P 1'
#
loop_
_entity.id
_entity.type
_entity.pdbx_description
1 polymer ?
#
loop_
_entity_poly.entity_id
_entity_poly.type
_entity_poly.pdbx_seq_one_letter_code
_entity_poly.pdbx_strand_id
1 'polypeptide(L)'
;MSDRIVRRLVAGLVVVPLLLLAGCTTDSFAPQAVDLSCQGTAGGPVTLVVGARANSPRPVIPEPVAGLIREAAKRGAPIQAVRVDGAPNSVLNATFHTNARNEAARLRALSAFLADLGTAVERITAKVPEADVLEALAQAAHITQPGGTVVVLDSGLQTTGLIRFQDEGTFGAEPNEVVEYLKKSGALPELPGRAVLFAGLGNTAEPQPALTQNLRNRVADLWTAIATSGDASCVADLKTASTTGSIGGNVPVTVVPLPSQPTFKACGRTVLDDSSSVAFRPDTATFRDAAAARKTLGSLADVTRAGQQHLTLTGTTASVPGSGGNGVVLSRKRAEAVADVLKGMGVPASRITTVGGGNTSKFHIRDLDGKGNLIPAAVVRNRSVVIELSCA
;
A
#
# COMPACT_ATOMS: atom_id res chain seq x y z
N MET A 1 -61.41 37.81 -60.03
CA MET A 1 -62.85 38.12 -59.82
C MET A 1 -63.26 37.40 -58.55
N SER A 2 -63.92 38.11 -57.62
CA SER A 2 -64.62 37.60 -56.42
C SER A 2 -65.35 36.28 -56.72
N ASP A 3 -65.62 35.35 -55.80
CA ASP A 3 -66.21 35.57 -54.48
C ASP A 3 -66.37 34.22 -53.72
N ARG A 4 -66.61 34.33 -52.40
CA ARG A 4 -67.43 33.44 -51.54
C ARG A 4 -66.84 32.22 -50.82
N ILE A 5 -66.74 32.45 -49.51
CA ILE A 5 -66.73 31.55 -48.37
C ILE A 5 -67.96 30.63 -48.34
N VAL A 6 -67.75 29.33 -48.12
CA VAL A 6 -68.69 28.45 -47.41
C VAL A 6 -67.90 27.58 -46.43
N ARG A 7 -68.29 27.64 -45.16
CA ARG A 7 -67.75 26.91 -44.01
C ARG A 7 -68.41 25.52 -43.95
N ARG A 8 -67.65 24.43 -43.87
CA ARG A 8 -68.15 23.09 -43.50
C ARG A 8 -67.24 22.47 -42.44
N LEU A 9 -67.87 22.09 -41.32
CA LEU A 9 -67.33 21.27 -40.24
C LEU A 9 -67.12 19.84 -40.71
N VAL A 10 -65.94 19.27 -40.44
CA VAL A 10 -65.69 17.82 -40.50
C VAL A 10 -64.98 17.42 -39.21
N ALA A 11 -65.62 16.52 -38.46
CA ALA A 11 -65.10 15.91 -37.25
C ALA A 11 -63.98 14.92 -37.62
N GLY A 12 -62.76 15.15 -37.10
CA GLY A 12 -61.61 14.28 -37.28
C GLY A 12 -61.55 13.22 -36.18
N LEU A 13 -61.72 11.96 -36.57
CA LEU A 13 -61.49 10.76 -35.76
C LEU A 13 -60.01 10.69 -35.34
N VAL A 14 -59.71 10.82 -34.05
CA VAL A 14 -58.35 10.64 -33.52
C VAL A 14 -58.06 9.15 -33.43
N VAL A 15 -57.27 8.64 -34.37
CA VAL A 15 -56.64 7.31 -34.28
C VAL A 15 -55.45 7.44 -33.35
N VAL A 16 -55.59 6.97 -32.11
CA VAL A 16 -54.47 6.79 -31.18
C VAL A 16 -53.67 5.58 -31.65
N PRO A 17 -52.38 5.70 -32.02
CA PRO A 17 -51.58 4.53 -32.31
C PRO A 17 -51.28 3.82 -30.98
N LEU A 18 -51.84 2.63 -30.83
CA LEU A 18 -51.48 1.69 -29.77
C LEU A 18 -50.01 1.29 -29.99
N LEU A 19 -49.09 1.97 -29.30
CA LEU A 19 -47.70 1.54 -29.18
C LEU A 19 -47.69 0.20 -28.44
N LEU A 20 -47.62 -0.89 -29.21
CA LEU A 20 -47.29 -2.21 -28.72
C LEU A 20 -45.87 -2.15 -28.14
N LEU A 21 -45.78 -1.99 -26.81
CA LEU A 21 -44.58 -2.28 -26.04
C LEU A 21 -44.25 -3.77 -26.22
N ALA A 22 -43.42 -4.08 -27.21
CA ALA A 22 -42.74 -5.36 -27.27
C ALA A 22 -41.74 -5.40 -26.11
N GLY A 23 -42.22 -5.84 -24.94
CA GLY A 23 -41.38 -6.17 -23.80
C GLY A 23 -40.49 -7.36 -24.17
N CYS A 24 -39.29 -7.08 -24.66
CA CYS A 24 -38.24 -8.08 -24.75
C CYS A 24 -37.90 -8.48 -23.31
N THR A 25 -38.45 -9.61 -22.85
CA THR A 25 -38.06 -10.26 -21.61
C THR A 25 -36.63 -10.73 -21.78
N THR A 26 -35.67 -9.86 -21.45
CA THR A 26 -34.28 -10.26 -21.41
C THR A 26 -34.07 -11.04 -20.11
N ASP A 27 -33.66 -12.30 -20.27
CA ASP A 27 -33.30 -13.22 -19.17
C ASP A 27 -32.03 -12.77 -18.41
N SER A 28 -31.47 -11.61 -18.74
CA SER A 28 -30.31 -11.00 -18.10
C SER A 28 -30.69 -9.96 -17.03
N PHE A 29 -29.80 -9.72 -16.08
CA PHE A 29 -29.91 -8.59 -15.17
C PHE A 29 -29.51 -7.29 -15.87
N ALA A 30 -30.21 -6.19 -15.56
CA ALA A 30 -29.78 -4.87 -16.01
C ALA A 30 -28.43 -4.49 -15.35
N PRO A 31 -27.46 -3.97 -16.12
CA PRO A 31 -26.20 -3.50 -15.56
C PRO A 31 -26.46 -2.29 -14.66
N GLN A 32 -25.70 -2.19 -13.57
CA GLN A 32 -25.70 -1.00 -12.71
C GLN A 32 -24.31 -0.38 -12.72
N ALA A 33 -24.26 0.95 -12.65
CA ALA A 33 -23.01 1.67 -12.54
C ALA A 33 -22.26 1.25 -11.27
N VAL A 34 -20.93 1.18 -11.38
CA VAL A 34 -20.01 0.96 -10.28
C VAL A 34 -19.04 2.12 -10.28
N ASP A 35 -18.99 2.89 -9.19
CA ASP A 35 -18.17 4.10 -9.09
C ASP A 35 -16.73 3.74 -8.71
N LEU A 36 -15.93 3.37 -9.71
CA LEU A 36 -14.51 3.05 -9.56
C LEU A 36 -13.68 3.76 -10.61
N SER A 37 -12.58 4.37 -10.17
CA SER A 37 -11.55 4.93 -11.05
C SER A 37 -10.87 3.85 -11.89
N CYS A 38 -10.71 2.66 -11.34
CA CYS A 38 -10.32 1.49 -12.10
C CYS A 38 -11.53 0.86 -12.77
N GLN A 39 -11.67 1.10 -14.08
CA GLN A 39 -12.56 0.33 -14.92
C GLN A 39 -11.97 -1.06 -15.18
N GLY A 40 -11.92 -1.89 -14.13
CA GLY A 40 -12.01 -3.33 -14.33
C GLY A 40 -13.30 -3.62 -15.10
N THR A 41 -13.37 -4.71 -15.85
CA THR A 41 -14.58 -5.02 -16.61
C THR A 41 -15.69 -5.32 -15.59
N ALA A 42 -16.58 -4.36 -15.33
CA ALA A 42 -17.69 -4.57 -14.40
C ALA A 42 -18.46 -5.83 -14.85
N GLY A 43 -18.57 -6.81 -13.95
CA GLY A 43 -19.09 -8.14 -14.26
C GLY A 43 -18.05 -9.22 -14.59
N GLY A 44 -16.76 -8.92 -14.51
CA GLY A 44 -15.69 -9.92 -14.53
C GLY A 44 -15.50 -10.63 -13.18
N PRO A 45 -14.59 -11.63 -13.11
CA PRO A 45 -14.20 -12.31 -11.87
C PRO A 45 -13.74 -11.36 -10.77
N VAL A 46 -14.06 -11.67 -9.51
CA VAL A 46 -13.60 -10.89 -8.35
C VAL A 46 -12.93 -11.81 -7.34
N THR A 47 -11.74 -11.44 -6.89
CA THR A 47 -11.06 -12.13 -5.78
C THR A 47 -10.79 -11.15 -4.65
N LEU A 48 -11.32 -11.44 -3.47
CA LEU A 48 -11.11 -10.64 -2.26
C LEU A 48 -9.89 -11.18 -1.50
N VAL A 49 -8.92 -10.34 -1.19
CA VAL A 49 -7.83 -10.64 -0.27
C VAL A 49 -8.20 -10.05 1.09
N VAL A 50 -8.56 -10.89 2.04
CA VAL A 50 -9.26 -10.48 3.27
C VAL A 50 -8.33 -10.49 4.48
N GLY A 51 -8.03 -9.28 4.95
CA GLY A 51 -7.14 -8.92 6.06
C GLY A 51 -7.71 -9.04 7.46
N ALA A 52 -8.51 -10.07 7.72
CA ALA A 52 -9.24 -10.23 8.97
C ALA A 52 -8.32 -10.81 10.09
N ARG A 53 -7.42 -9.99 10.62
CA ARG A 53 -6.34 -10.40 11.53
C ARG A 53 -6.14 -9.43 12.70
N ALA A 54 -5.34 -9.83 13.70
CA ALA A 54 -4.94 -8.96 14.80
C ALA A 54 -4.17 -7.72 14.29
N ASN A 55 -4.16 -6.64 15.07
CA ASN A 55 -3.42 -5.39 14.79
C ASN A 55 -3.94 -4.58 13.59
N SER A 56 -5.00 -5.03 12.93
CA SER A 56 -5.64 -4.36 11.79
C SER A 56 -7.15 -4.27 12.00
N PRO A 57 -7.81 -3.21 11.51
CA PRO A 57 -9.26 -3.09 11.62
C PRO A 57 -9.95 -4.26 10.93
N ARG A 58 -11.11 -4.69 11.46
CA ARG A 58 -11.97 -5.64 10.77
C ARG A 58 -12.27 -5.12 9.35
N PRO A 59 -11.95 -5.89 8.28
CA PRO A 59 -12.25 -5.49 6.92
C PRO A 59 -13.75 -5.23 6.72
N VAL A 60 -14.06 -4.15 6.01
CA VAL A 60 -15.42 -3.82 5.55
C VAL A 60 -15.36 -3.71 4.04
N ILE A 61 -16.34 -4.31 3.35
CA ILE A 61 -16.46 -4.19 1.90
C ILE A 61 -16.97 -2.78 1.56
N PRO A 62 -16.18 -1.93 0.87
CA PRO A 62 -16.64 -0.61 0.46
C PRO A 62 -17.76 -0.70 -0.57
N GLU A 63 -18.64 0.31 -0.64
CA GLU A 63 -19.78 0.31 -1.57
C GLU A 63 -19.37 0.06 -3.03
N PRO A 64 -18.30 0.68 -3.57
CA PRO A 64 -17.86 0.38 -4.93
C PRO A 64 -17.46 -1.09 -5.14
N VAL A 65 -16.88 -1.74 -4.12
CA VAL A 65 -16.52 -3.16 -4.18
C VAL A 65 -17.76 -4.04 -4.08
N ALA A 66 -18.75 -3.68 -3.25
CA ALA A 66 -20.04 -4.36 -3.22
C ALA A 66 -20.73 -4.28 -4.60
N GLY A 67 -20.60 -3.14 -5.28
CA GLY A 67 -21.01 -2.96 -6.68
C GLY A 67 -20.32 -3.94 -7.64
N LEU A 68 -19.00 -4.08 -7.57
CA LEU A 68 -18.26 -5.07 -8.37
C LEU A 68 -18.74 -6.50 -8.14
N ILE A 69 -18.86 -6.91 -6.87
CA ILE A 69 -19.30 -8.26 -6.49
C ILE A 69 -20.70 -8.53 -7.05
N ARG A 70 -21.61 -7.56 -6.95
CA ARG A 70 -22.97 -7.65 -7.50
C ARG A 70 -22.93 -7.84 -9.01
N GLU A 71 -22.17 -7.03 -9.75
CA GLU A 71 -22.11 -7.16 -11.21
C GLU A 71 -21.43 -8.48 -11.63
N ALA A 72 -20.42 -8.95 -10.90
CA ALA A 72 -19.82 -10.28 -11.12
C ALA A 72 -20.86 -11.39 -10.96
N ALA A 73 -21.63 -11.36 -9.87
CA ALA A 73 -22.71 -12.32 -9.61
C ALA A 73 -23.76 -12.30 -10.73
N LYS A 74 -24.20 -11.11 -11.18
CA LYS A 74 -25.16 -10.97 -12.29
C LYS A 74 -24.70 -11.64 -13.58
N ARG A 75 -23.39 -11.69 -13.83
CA ARG A 75 -22.80 -12.34 -15.02
C ARG A 75 -22.41 -13.81 -14.79
N GLY A 76 -22.66 -14.35 -13.60
CA GLY A 76 -22.20 -15.69 -13.23
C GLY A 76 -20.68 -15.80 -13.22
N ALA A 77 -19.97 -14.69 -13.00
CA ALA A 77 -18.52 -14.70 -12.85
C ALA A 77 -18.13 -15.22 -11.45
N PRO A 78 -16.98 -15.91 -11.32
CA PRO A 78 -16.54 -16.43 -10.04
C PRO A 78 -16.16 -15.31 -9.08
N ILE A 79 -16.60 -15.46 -7.83
CA ILE A 79 -16.24 -14.62 -6.70
C ILE A 79 -15.48 -15.47 -5.70
N GLN A 80 -14.23 -15.11 -5.43
CA GLN A 80 -13.30 -15.89 -4.62
C GLN A 80 -12.80 -15.05 -3.44
N ALA A 81 -12.22 -15.72 -2.43
CA ALA A 81 -11.48 -15.01 -1.38
C ALA A 81 -10.23 -15.76 -0.94
N VAL A 82 -9.15 -15.01 -0.74
CA VAL A 82 -7.89 -15.43 -0.12
C VAL A 82 -7.82 -14.81 1.28
N ARG A 83 -7.51 -15.64 2.26
CA ARG A 83 -7.28 -15.18 3.64
C ARG A 83 -5.86 -14.64 3.77
N VAL A 84 -5.69 -13.46 4.37
CA VAL A 84 -4.37 -12.95 4.78
C VAL A 84 -4.04 -13.43 6.18
N ASP A 85 -2.99 -14.22 6.30
CA ASP A 85 -2.32 -14.60 7.54
C ASP A 85 -0.90 -15.08 7.22
N GLY A 86 -0.18 -15.73 8.13
CA GLY A 86 1.20 -16.17 7.86
C GLY A 86 1.34 -17.31 6.85
N ALA A 87 0.24 -17.93 6.43
CA ALA A 87 0.21 -18.89 5.33
C ALA A 87 -1.09 -18.71 4.53
N PRO A 88 -1.15 -17.69 3.66
CA PRO A 88 -2.34 -17.35 2.90
C PRO A 88 -2.87 -18.55 2.12
N ASN A 89 -4.20 -18.61 1.99
CA ASN A 89 -4.87 -19.65 1.21
C ASN A 89 -6.21 -19.15 0.67
N SER A 90 -6.64 -19.68 -0.47
CA SER A 90 -8.01 -19.55 -0.97
C SER A 90 -8.98 -20.26 -0.02
N VAL A 91 -10.01 -19.55 0.43
CA VAL A 91 -10.97 -20.03 1.44
C VAL A 91 -12.42 -19.95 0.98
N LEU A 92 -12.66 -19.29 -0.16
CA LEU A 92 -14.00 -19.11 -0.70
C LEU A 92 -13.93 -19.15 -2.22
N ASN A 93 -14.88 -19.85 -2.82
CA ASN A 93 -15.16 -19.82 -4.24
C ASN A 93 -16.68 -19.96 -4.42
N ALA A 94 -17.32 -18.94 -4.97
CA ALA A 94 -18.75 -18.87 -5.16
C ALA A 94 -19.08 -18.40 -6.58
N THR A 95 -20.18 -18.90 -7.12
CA THR A 95 -20.71 -18.43 -8.40
C THR A 95 -22.22 -18.40 -8.31
N PHE A 96 -22.82 -17.28 -8.71
CA PHE A 96 -24.26 -17.15 -8.67
C PHE A 96 -24.91 -17.83 -9.88
N HIS A 97 -25.90 -18.68 -9.60
CA HIS A 97 -26.76 -19.29 -10.60
C HIS A 97 -28.22 -19.22 -10.15
N THR A 98 -29.14 -19.00 -11.09
CA THR A 98 -30.58 -19.03 -10.82
C THR A 98 -31.34 -19.52 -12.04
N ASN A 99 -32.36 -20.35 -11.80
CA ASN A 99 -33.30 -20.83 -12.82
C ASN A 99 -34.61 -20.02 -12.80
N ALA A 100 -34.67 -18.93 -12.02
CA ALA A 100 -35.85 -18.10 -11.90
C ALA A 100 -36.17 -17.37 -13.21
N ARG A 101 -37.42 -17.49 -13.69
CA ARG A 101 -37.85 -16.92 -14.99
C ARG A 101 -38.42 -15.51 -14.91
N ASN A 102 -38.90 -15.08 -13.74
CA ASN A 102 -39.39 -13.72 -13.55
C ASN A 102 -38.36 -12.86 -12.82
N GLU A 103 -38.36 -11.56 -13.12
CA GLU A 103 -37.40 -10.58 -12.60
C GLU A 103 -37.39 -10.51 -11.08
N ALA A 104 -38.56 -10.44 -10.43
CA ALA A 104 -38.66 -10.35 -8.98
C ALA A 104 -38.05 -11.56 -8.26
N ALA A 105 -38.19 -12.77 -8.82
CA ALA A 105 -37.56 -13.97 -8.28
C ALA A 105 -36.04 -14.00 -8.54
N ARG A 106 -35.58 -13.53 -9.71
CA ARG A 106 -34.14 -13.39 -10.01
C ARG A 106 -33.45 -12.42 -9.05
N LEU A 107 -34.06 -11.26 -8.80
CA LEU A 107 -33.55 -10.26 -7.87
C LEU A 107 -33.51 -10.79 -6.43
N ARG A 108 -34.56 -11.48 -5.97
CA ARG A 108 -34.55 -12.12 -4.63
C ARG A 108 -33.45 -13.16 -4.50
N ALA A 109 -33.24 -14.00 -5.52
CA ALA A 109 -32.17 -14.99 -5.52
C ALA A 109 -30.78 -14.32 -5.48
N LEU A 110 -30.58 -13.27 -6.27
CA LEU A 110 -29.34 -12.50 -6.26
C LEU A 110 -29.09 -11.85 -4.90
N SER A 111 -30.09 -11.21 -4.30
CA SER A 111 -29.98 -10.61 -2.96
C SER A 111 -29.64 -11.63 -1.89
N ALA A 112 -30.26 -12.81 -1.91
CA ALA A 112 -29.94 -13.90 -0.99
C ALA A 112 -28.48 -14.37 -1.15
N PHE A 113 -28.05 -14.59 -2.40
CA PHE A 113 -26.66 -14.96 -2.69
C PHE A 113 -25.65 -13.92 -2.17
N LEU A 114 -25.91 -12.62 -2.39
CA LEU A 114 -25.03 -11.55 -1.92
C LEU A 114 -24.98 -11.46 -0.40
N ALA A 115 -26.10 -11.71 0.29
CA ALA A 115 -26.16 -11.75 1.75
C ALA A 115 -25.39 -12.95 2.33
N ASP A 116 -25.55 -14.14 1.73
CA ASP A 116 -24.82 -15.35 2.12
C ASP A 116 -23.31 -15.18 1.88
N LEU A 117 -22.94 -14.60 0.74
CA LEU A 117 -21.55 -14.28 0.41
C LEU A 117 -20.96 -13.27 1.41
N GLY A 118 -21.67 -12.19 1.74
CA GLY A 118 -21.25 -11.22 2.75
C GLY A 118 -21.00 -11.91 4.10
N THR A 119 -21.93 -12.75 4.53
CA THR A 119 -21.79 -13.55 5.77
C THR A 119 -20.58 -14.49 5.71
N ALA A 120 -20.32 -15.11 4.57
CA ALA A 120 -19.15 -15.98 4.39
C ALA A 120 -17.83 -15.19 4.46
N VAL A 121 -17.76 -14.00 3.86
CA VAL A 121 -16.60 -13.11 3.92
C VAL A 121 -16.35 -12.62 5.35
N GLU A 122 -17.39 -12.25 6.09
CA GLU A 122 -17.28 -11.80 7.50
C GLU A 122 -16.75 -12.88 8.45
N ARG A 123 -16.88 -14.16 8.07
CA ARG A 123 -16.36 -15.33 8.81
C ARG A 123 -14.91 -15.66 8.48
N ILE A 124 -14.34 -15.04 7.45
CA ILE A 124 -12.91 -15.22 7.16
C ILE A 124 -12.14 -14.53 8.28
N THR A 125 -11.32 -15.29 9.00
CA THR A 125 -10.40 -14.79 10.04
C THR A 125 -9.07 -15.51 9.92
N ALA A 126 -7.99 -14.84 10.29
CA ALA A 126 -6.64 -15.41 10.33
C ALA A 126 -6.59 -16.73 11.12
N LYS A 127 -5.74 -17.66 10.67
CA LYS A 127 -5.53 -18.99 11.29
C LYS A 127 -4.07 -19.26 11.64
N VAL A 128 -3.15 -18.65 10.90
CA VAL A 128 -1.70 -18.80 11.09
C VAL A 128 -1.12 -17.48 11.62
N PRO A 129 -0.21 -17.49 12.61
CA PRO A 129 0.45 -16.28 13.09
C PRO A 129 1.04 -15.42 11.98
N GLU A 130 1.14 -14.11 12.23
CA GLU A 130 1.67 -13.12 11.28
C GLU A 130 0.79 -12.91 10.03
N ALA A 131 1.23 -12.03 9.13
CA ALA A 131 0.50 -11.63 7.94
C ALA A 131 1.43 -11.56 6.74
N ASP A 132 1.18 -12.40 5.74
CA ASP A 132 1.85 -12.39 4.45
C ASP A 132 0.93 -11.81 3.37
N VAL A 133 0.95 -10.48 3.24
CA VAL A 133 0.08 -9.76 2.31
C VAL A 133 0.55 -9.97 0.86
N LEU A 134 1.87 -10.10 0.66
CA LEU A 134 2.50 -10.32 -0.64
C LEU A 134 2.11 -11.69 -1.21
N GLU A 135 2.23 -12.75 -0.41
CA GLU A 135 1.82 -14.10 -0.82
C GLU A 135 0.30 -14.17 -1.03
N ALA A 136 -0.49 -13.49 -0.18
CA ALA A 136 -1.94 -13.44 -0.38
C ALA A 136 -2.32 -12.75 -1.70
N LEU A 137 -1.62 -11.67 -2.06
CA LEU A 137 -1.78 -10.99 -3.35
C LEU A 137 -1.32 -11.89 -4.51
N ALA A 138 -0.20 -12.60 -4.38
CA ALA A 138 0.29 -13.53 -5.39
C ALA A 138 -0.69 -14.68 -5.64
N GLN A 139 -1.24 -15.29 -4.59
CA GLN A 139 -2.28 -16.31 -4.71
C GLN A 139 -3.55 -15.77 -5.36
N ALA A 140 -3.99 -14.56 -4.96
CA ALA A 140 -5.14 -13.93 -5.58
C ALA A 140 -4.90 -13.64 -7.07
N ALA A 141 -3.70 -13.20 -7.44
CA ALA A 141 -3.30 -13.00 -8.83
C ALA A 141 -3.40 -14.31 -9.63
N HIS A 142 -2.93 -15.42 -9.05
CA HIS A 142 -2.97 -16.74 -9.67
C HIS A 142 -4.40 -17.25 -9.92
N ILE A 143 -5.30 -17.13 -8.94
CA ILE A 143 -6.67 -17.68 -9.05
C ILE A 143 -7.67 -16.75 -9.74
N THR A 144 -7.36 -15.45 -9.84
CA THR A 144 -8.18 -14.49 -10.59
C THR A 144 -7.91 -14.66 -12.07
N GLN A 145 -8.92 -14.81 -12.90
CA GLN A 145 -8.74 -14.89 -14.35
C GLN A 145 -8.47 -13.47 -14.94
N PRO A 146 -7.76 -13.35 -16.08
CA PRO A 146 -7.65 -12.08 -16.80
C PRO A 146 -9.01 -11.44 -17.09
N GLY A 147 -9.08 -10.11 -17.04
CA GLY A 147 -10.33 -9.34 -17.05
C GLY A 147 -11.02 -9.26 -15.68
N GLY A 148 -10.48 -9.93 -14.66
CA GLY A 148 -10.95 -9.86 -13.28
C GLY A 148 -10.29 -8.77 -12.43
N THR A 149 -10.80 -8.61 -11.22
CA THR A 149 -10.32 -7.65 -10.24
C THR A 149 -9.91 -8.35 -8.94
N VAL A 150 -8.69 -8.08 -8.48
CA VAL A 150 -8.23 -8.42 -7.13
C VAL A 150 -8.52 -7.24 -6.21
N VAL A 151 -9.18 -7.49 -5.07
CA VAL A 151 -9.50 -6.46 -4.08
C VAL A 151 -8.83 -6.80 -2.75
N VAL A 152 -7.82 -6.04 -2.36
CA VAL A 152 -7.09 -6.20 -1.10
C VAL A 152 -7.76 -5.36 -0.02
N LEU A 153 -8.43 -6.05 0.91
CA LEU A 153 -9.09 -5.49 2.08
C LEU A 153 -8.19 -5.72 3.32
N ASP A 154 -7.07 -5.00 3.40
CA ASP A 154 -6.04 -5.20 4.42
C ASP A 154 -5.30 -3.89 4.73
N SER A 155 -4.64 -3.81 5.89
CA SER A 155 -3.77 -2.68 6.26
C SER A 155 -2.50 -2.58 5.41
N GLY A 156 -2.08 -3.64 4.74
CA GLY A 156 -0.82 -3.71 4.01
C GLY A 156 0.41 -3.79 4.92
N LEU A 157 0.24 -3.83 6.25
CA LEU A 157 1.34 -4.05 7.18
C LEU A 157 1.71 -5.53 7.23
N GLN A 158 2.50 -5.95 6.25
CA GLN A 158 3.06 -7.30 6.18
C GLN A 158 4.06 -7.55 7.32
N THR A 159 3.95 -8.71 7.96
CA THR A 159 4.76 -9.07 9.14
C THR A 159 5.58 -10.36 8.98
N THR A 160 5.47 -11.04 7.84
CA THR A 160 6.34 -12.16 7.48
C THR A 160 6.73 -12.07 6.00
N GLY A 161 7.49 -13.03 5.49
CA GLY A 161 7.94 -13.05 4.10
C GLY A 161 9.04 -12.02 3.80
N LEU A 162 9.11 -11.54 2.56
CA LEU A 162 10.24 -10.76 2.05
C LEU A 162 10.20 -9.25 2.37
N ILE A 163 9.04 -8.72 2.74
CA ILE A 163 8.85 -7.29 3.04
C ILE A 163 8.21 -7.14 4.43
N ARG A 164 9.01 -7.28 5.48
CA ARG A 164 8.52 -7.23 6.86
C ARG A 164 8.58 -5.82 7.39
N PHE A 165 7.45 -5.26 7.80
CA PHE A 165 7.42 -3.93 8.40
C PHE A 165 8.04 -3.89 9.80
N GLN A 166 8.32 -5.05 10.43
CA GLN A 166 9.09 -5.08 11.67
C GLN A 166 10.59 -4.86 11.46
N ASP A 167 11.09 -5.03 10.24
CA ASP A 167 12.49 -4.76 9.94
C ASP A 167 12.72 -3.25 9.90
N GLU A 168 13.73 -2.80 10.66
CA GLU A 168 14.16 -1.40 10.64
C GLU A 168 14.46 -0.97 9.19
N GLY A 169 13.95 0.20 8.80
CA GLY A 169 14.13 0.74 7.46
C GLY A 169 13.05 0.35 6.45
N THR A 170 12.18 -0.63 6.70
CA THR A 170 11.12 -1.01 5.74
C THR A 170 10.18 0.16 5.43
N PHE A 171 9.77 0.95 6.43
CA PHE A 171 9.02 2.18 6.18
C PHE A 171 9.80 3.23 5.36
N GLY A 172 11.13 3.22 5.43
CA GLY A 172 11.99 4.12 4.67
C GLY A 172 12.32 3.62 3.26
N ALA A 173 12.01 2.35 2.94
CA ALA A 173 12.42 1.72 1.69
C ALA A 173 11.73 2.38 0.50
N GLU A 174 12.50 2.66 -0.54
CA GLU A 174 11.97 3.23 -1.77
C GLU A 174 11.19 2.15 -2.55
N PRO A 175 9.94 2.41 -2.99
CA PRO A 175 9.10 1.38 -3.61
C PRO A 175 9.75 0.66 -4.80
N ASN A 176 10.49 1.38 -5.65
CA ASN A 176 11.18 0.78 -6.79
C ASN A 176 12.29 -0.19 -6.38
N GLU A 177 12.99 0.06 -5.26
CA GLU A 177 14.02 -0.86 -4.76
C GLU A 177 13.39 -2.14 -4.23
N VAL A 178 12.23 -2.02 -3.58
CA VAL A 178 11.45 -3.18 -3.14
C VAL A 178 10.97 -4.00 -4.33
N VAL A 179 10.40 -3.35 -5.35
CA VAL A 179 9.97 -4.01 -6.59
C VAL A 179 11.13 -4.75 -7.25
N GLU A 180 12.28 -4.11 -7.42
CA GLU A 180 13.46 -4.75 -8.03
C GLU A 180 13.97 -5.94 -7.20
N TYR A 181 13.96 -5.82 -5.87
CA TYR A 181 14.27 -6.93 -4.98
C TYR A 181 13.30 -8.11 -5.14
N LEU A 182 11.99 -7.84 -5.24
CA LEU A 182 10.98 -8.86 -5.47
C LEU A 182 11.12 -9.53 -6.84
N LYS A 183 11.39 -8.75 -7.91
CA LYS A 183 11.64 -9.28 -9.26
C LYS A 183 12.81 -10.25 -9.25
N LYS A 184 13.96 -9.84 -8.71
CA LYS A 184 15.16 -10.69 -8.64
C LYS A 184 14.98 -11.91 -7.73
N SER A 185 14.09 -11.81 -6.76
CA SER A 185 13.73 -12.91 -5.87
C SER A 185 12.69 -13.87 -6.48
N GLY A 186 12.07 -13.53 -7.62
CA GLY A 186 10.98 -14.30 -8.21
C GLY A 186 9.69 -14.25 -7.40
N ALA A 187 9.48 -13.17 -6.64
CA ALA A 187 8.37 -13.02 -5.69
C ALA A 187 7.45 -11.84 -6.02
N LEU A 188 7.62 -11.20 -7.19
CA LEU A 188 6.70 -10.16 -7.65
C LEU A 188 5.40 -10.83 -8.15
N PRO A 189 4.22 -10.44 -7.66
CA PRO A 189 2.95 -10.98 -8.12
C PRO A 189 2.70 -10.73 -9.62
N GLU A 190 2.29 -11.75 -10.36
CA GLU A 190 1.96 -11.64 -11.78
C GLU A 190 0.48 -11.27 -11.97
N LEU A 191 0.22 -10.02 -12.35
CA LEU A 191 -1.12 -9.43 -12.47
C LEU A 191 -1.54 -9.04 -13.92
N PRO A 192 -1.02 -9.64 -15.01
CA PRO A 192 -1.36 -9.18 -16.35
C PRO A 192 -2.86 -9.30 -16.62
N GLY A 193 -3.45 -8.22 -17.12
CA GLY A 193 -4.87 -8.14 -17.43
C GLY A 193 -5.80 -8.16 -16.22
N ARG A 194 -5.29 -7.95 -15.00
CA ARG A 194 -6.09 -7.88 -13.77
C ARG A 194 -6.03 -6.47 -13.19
N ALA A 195 -7.17 -5.96 -12.73
CA ALA A 195 -7.20 -4.75 -11.92
C ALA A 195 -6.90 -5.08 -10.45
N VAL A 196 -6.27 -4.16 -9.73
CA VAL A 196 -6.03 -4.27 -8.29
C VAL A 196 -6.63 -3.07 -7.58
N LEU A 197 -7.51 -3.34 -6.63
CA LEU A 197 -8.07 -2.34 -5.73
C LEU A 197 -7.55 -2.60 -4.32
N PHE A 198 -7.08 -1.54 -3.66
CA PHE A 198 -6.72 -1.59 -2.26
C PHE A 198 -7.75 -0.82 -1.43
N ALA A 199 -8.11 -1.38 -0.28
CA ALA A 199 -8.91 -0.73 0.72
C ALA A 199 -8.32 -0.99 2.10
N GLY A 200 -8.00 0.08 2.82
CA GLY A 200 -7.52 0.03 4.19
C GLY A 200 -6.02 0.20 4.38
N LEU A 201 -5.24 0.49 3.32
CA LEU A 201 -3.78 0.62 3.43
C LEU A 201 -3.36 1.63 4.51
N GLY A 202 -2.54 1.16 5.44
CA GLY A 202 -2.04 1.90 6.58
C GLY A 202 -3.02 2.10 7.73
N ASN A 203 -4.25 1.57 7.65
CA ASN A 203 -5.17 1.58 8.77
C ASN A 203 -4.77 0.52 9.81
N THR A 204 -4.72 0.90 11.07
CA THR A 204 -4.35 0.01 12.17
C THR A 204 -5.45 -0.03 13.22
N ALA A 205 -5.40 -1.03 14.08
CA ALA A 205 -6.21 -1.11 15.28
C ALA A 205 -5.36 -1.62 16.45
N GLU A 206 -5.73 -1.26 17.68
CA GLU A 206 -5.01 -1.67 18.89
C GLU A 206 -4.76 -3.19 18.93
N PRO A 207 -3.57 -3.64 19.38
CA PRO A 207 -2.48 -2.86 20.00
C PRO A 207 -1.52 -2.14 19.03
N GLN A 208 -1.79 -2.15 17.72
CA GLN A 208 -0.92 -1.49 16.74
C GLN A 208 -1.15 0.03 16.74
N PRO A 209 -0.13 0.84 17.08
CA PRO A 209 -0.27 2.28 17.08
C PRO A 209 -0.69 2.82 15.71
N ALA A 210 -1.52 3.85 15.73
CA ALA A 210 -1.94 4.56 14.51
C ALA A 210 -0.73 5.08 13.72
N LEU A 211 -0.70 4.77 12.43
CA LEU A 211 0.28 5.35 11.51
C LEU A 211 0.02 6.85 11.33
N THR A 212 1.08 7.64 11.20
CA THR A 212 0.95 9.02 10.71
C THR A 212 0.52 9.02 9.24
N GLN A 213 -0.02 10.13 8.74
CA GLN A 213 -0.40 10.22 7.31
C GLN A 213 0.78 9.93 6.36
N ASN A 214 1.99 10.36 6.72
CA ASN A 214 3.18 10.06 5.94
C ASN A 214 3.47 8.55 5.89
N LEU A 215 3.39 7.84 7.03
CA LEU A 215 3.61 6.40 7.05
C LEU A 215 2.51 5.63 6.30
N ARG A 216 1.24 6.07 6.40
CA ARG A 216 0.14 5.51 5.60
C ARG A 216 0.39 5.67 4.10
N ASN A 217 0.82 6.86 3.67
CA ASN A 217 1.15 7.09 2.26
C ASN A 217 2.28 6.18 1.80
N ARG A 218 3.33 5.98 2.60
CA ARG A 218 4.43 5.07 2.24
C ARG A 218 4.00 3.62 2.10
N VAL A 219 3.10 3.13 2.95
CA VAL A 219 2.48 1.81 2.78
C VAL A 219 1.70 1.77 1.47
N ALA A 220 0.89 2.79 1.18
CA ALA A 220 0.10 2.87 -0.06
C ALA A 220 0.97 2.91 -1.33
N ASP A 221 2.01 3.73 -1.32
CA ASP A 221 2.94 3.90 -2.45
C ASP A 221 3.67 2.59 -2.74
N LEU A 222 4.08 1.86 -1.69
CA LEU A 222 4.73 0.55 -1.83
C LEU A 222 3.83 -0.48 -2.51
N TRP A 223 2.62 -0.69 -1.99
CA TRP A 223 1.70 -1.68 -2.56
C TRP A 223 1.21 -1.30 -3.95
N THR A 224 1.04 0.00 -4.21
CA THR A 224 0.75 0.52 -5.56
C THR A 224 1.87 0.16 -6.52
N ALA A 225 3.14 0.44 -6.16
CA ALA A 225 4.29 0.12 -7.00
C ALA A 225 4.44 -1.39 -7.26
N ILE A 226 4.18 -2.23 -6.26
CA ILE A 226 4.19 -3.70 -6.38
C ILE A 226 3.13 -4.15 -7.40
N ALA A 227 1.88 -3.72 -7.24
CA ALA A 227 0.80 -4.11 -8.14
C ALA A 227 1.03 -3.59 -9.57
N THR A 228 1.46 -2.34 -9.74
CA THR A 228 1.77 -1.76 -11.05
C THR A 228 2.91 -2.49 -11.73
N SER A 229 3.97 -2.83 -10.99
CA SER A 229 5.12 -3.53 -11.54
C SER A 229 4.84 -4.99 -11.86
N GLY A 230 3.81 -5.57 -11.24
CA GLY A 230 3.26 -6.88 -11.58
C GLY A 230 2.40 -6.89 -12.84
N ASP A 231 2.39 -5.80 -13.63
CA ASP A 231 1.59 -5.63 -14.85
C ASP A 231 0.06 -5.60 -14.63
N ALA A 232 -0.39 -5.15 -13.45
CA ALA A 232 -1.81 -4.87 -13.23
C ALA A 232 -2.33 -3.86 -14.26
N SER A 233 -3.47 -4.16 -14.88
CA SER A 233 -4.08 -3.31 -15.91
C SER A 233 -4.63 -2.00 -15.33
N CYS A 234 -4.91 -1.98 -14.03
CA CYS A 234 -5.24 -0.79 -13.27
C CYS A 234 -4.94 -1.01 -11.79
N VAL A 235 -4.51 0.05 -11.10
CA VAL A 235 -4.30 0.04 -9.66
C VAL A 235 -4.97 1.25 -9.03
N ALA A 236 -5.77 1.05 -7.98
CA ALA A 236 -6.38 2.13 -7.22
C ALA A 236 -6.39 1.82 -5.72
N ASP A 237 -6.22 2.87 -4.92
CA ASP A 237 -6.45 2.84 -3.47
C ASP A 237 -7.73 3.62 -3.16
N LEU A 238 -8.73 2.95 -2.60
CA LEU A 238 -10.04 3.50 -2.31
C LEU A 238 -10.05 4.43 -1.08
N LYS A 239 -8.92 4.58 -0.37
CA LYS A 239 -8.75 5.48 0.78
C LYS A 239 -9.89 5.38 1.82
N THR A 240 -10.20 4.15 2.22
CA THR A 240 -11.27 3.89 3.19
C THR A 240 -10.85 4.28 4.61
N ALA A 241 -11.73 4.97 5.34
CA ALA A 241 -11.49 5.33 6.73
C ALA A 241 -11.43 4.08 7.65
N SER A 242 -10.59 4.14 8.68
CA SER A 242 -10.59 3.14 9.76
C SER A 242 -11.72 3.44 10.74
N THR A 243 -12.75 2.60 10.78
CA THR A 243 -13.91 2.79 11.68
C THR A 243 -14.15 1.60 12.61
N THR A 244 -13.39 0.52 12.46
CA THR A 244 -13.59 -0.74 13.18
C THR A 244 -12.42 -1.05 14.10
N GLY A 245 -12.68 -1.74 15.21
CA GLY A 245 -11.64 -2.29 16.07
C GLY A 245 -10.92 -3.48 15.44
N SER A 246 -9.85 -3.94 16.09
CA SER A 246 -9.14 -5.17 15.70
C SER A 246 -10.07 -6.37 15.81
N ILE A 247 -9.85 -7.39 14.97
CA ILE A 247 -10.50 -8.68 15.19
C ILE A 247 -9.93 -9.27 16.49
N GLY A 248 -10.81 -9.52 17.46
CA GLY A 248 -10.47 -10.28 18.66
C GLY A 248 -10.19 -11.73 18.29
N GLY A 249 -9.09 -12.30 18.77
CA GLY A 249 -8.69 -13.67 18.48
C GLY A 249 -7.30 -14.00 19.01
N ASN A 250 -6.99 -15.29 19.10
CA ASN A 250 -5.73 -15.79 19.69
C ASN A 250 -4.62 -16.03 18.64
N VAL A 251 -4.80 -15.60 17.39
CA VAL A 251 -3.77 -15.73 16.35
C VAL A 251 -2.87 -14.50 16.42
N PRO A 252 -1.62 -14.63 16.89
CA PRO A 252 -0.77 -13.48 17.14
C PRO A 252 -0.24 -12.89 15.84
N VAL A 253 -0.21 -11.56 15.80
CA VAL A 253 0.54 -10.78 14.82
C VAL A 253 1.47 -9.88 15.63
N THR A 254 2.75 -9.87 15.27
CA THR A 254 3.72 -9.01 15.95
C THR A 254 3.38 -7.54 15.69
N VAL A 255 3.41 -6.71 16.74
CA VAL A 255 3.24 -5.25 16.58
C VAL A 255 4.41 -4.70 15.77
N VAL A 256 4.08 -3.98 14.71
CA VAL A 256 5.03 -3.27 13.86
C VAL A 256 5.54 -2.04 14.61
N PRO A 257 6.83 -1.95 14.96
CA PRO A 257 7.41 -0.76 15.55
C PRO A 257 7.37 0.40 14.54
N LEU A 258 6.91 1.57 14.99
CA LEU A 258 6.94 2.77 14.17
C LEU A 258 8.35 3.39 14.19
N PRO A 259 8.81 4.00 13.08
CA PRO A 259 10.04 4.77 13.08
C PRO A 259 9.98 5.86 14.14
N SER A 260 10.90 5.81 15.10
CA SER A 260 11.01 6.82 16.16
C SER A 260 11.95 7.94 15.72
N GLN A 261 11.72 9.15 16.25
CA GLN A 261 12.67 10.24 16.06
C GLN A 261 13.97 9.90 16.80
N PRO A 262 15.15 10.15 16.20
CA PRO A 262 16.41 9.89 16.86
C PRO A 262 16.51 10.73 18.13
N THR A 263 16.85 10.08 19.24
CA THR A 263 17.14 10.75 20.49
C THR A 263 18.65 10.92 20.63
N PHE A 264 19.09 12.12 21.01
CA PHE A 264 20.51 12.43 21.17
C PHE A 264 20.88 12.38 22.64
N LYS A 265 21.85 11.53 22.97
CA LYS A 265 22.44 11.44 24.31
C LYS A 265 23.62 12.40 24.41
N ALA A 266 24.02 12.75 25.64
CA ALA A 266 25.17 13.62 25.89
C ALA A 266 26.52 13.06 25.40
N CYS A 267 26.62 11.74 25.23
CA CYS A 267 27.71 11.09 24.51
C CYS A 267 27.28 9.74 23.92
N GLY A 268 28.13 9.14 23.08
CA GLY A 268 27.89 7.86 22.44
C GLY A 268 27.44 7.98 20.99
N ARG A 269 26.75 6.95 20.48
CA ARG A 269 26.44 6.81 19.06
C ARG A 269 24.95 6.98 18.77
N THR A 270 24.63 7.77 17.75
CA THR A 270 23.29 7.87 17.15
C THR A 270 23.41 7.66 15.64
N VAL A 271 22.46 6.93 15.05
CA VAL A 271 22.41 6.71 13.59
C VAL A 271 21.24 7.50 13.02
N LEU A 272 21.51 8.30 11.98
CA LEU A 272 20.50 9.00 11.20
C LEU A 272 20.39 8.33 9.84
N ASP A 273 19.54 7.30 9.74
CA ASP A 273 19.30 6.59 8.48
C ASP A 273 18.24 7.26 7.60
N ASP A 274 18.01 6.69 6.41
CA ASP A 274 17.14 7.27 5.38
C ASP A 274 15.63 7.16 5.70
N SER A 275 15.28 6.49 6.81
CA SER A 275 13.94 6.51 7.41
C SER A 275 13.75 7.63 8.45
N SER A 276 14.84 8.25 8.90
CA SER A 276 14.80 9.36 9.85
C SER A 276 14.34 10.67 9.19
N SER A 277 14.09 11.69 10.03
CA SER A 277 13.84 13.07 9.57
C SER A 277 15.05 13.73 8.91
N VAL A 278 16.25 13.14 9.01
CA VAL A 278 17.50 13.63 8.42
C VAL A 278 17.88 12.77 7.20
N ALA A 279 16.87 12.40 6.41
CA ALA A 279 17.03 11.65 5.17
C ALA A 279 17.48 12.54 4.00
N PHE A 280 18.14 11.94 3.02
CA PHE A 280 18.63 12.64 1.83
C PHE A 280 17.81 12.26 0.60
N ARG A 281 17.77 13.12 -0.41
CA ARG A 281 17.26 12.72 -1.72
C ARG A 281 18.21 11.66 -2.33
N PRO A 282 17.68 10.74 -3.15
CA PRO A 282 18.48 9.72 -3.82
C PRO A 282 19.72 10.32 -4.49
N ASP A 283 20.87 9.67 -4.33
CA ASP A 283 22.17 10.04 -4.93
C ASP A 283 22.66 11.49 -4.72
N THR A 284 22.10 12.20 -3.74
CA THR A 284 22.54 13.57 -3.39
C THR A 284 22.84 13.72 -1.90
N ALA A 285 23.44 14.87 -1.55
CA ALA A 285 23.58 15.35 -0.17
C ALA A 285 22.52 16.40 0.21
N THR A 286 21.43 16.49 -0.56
CA THR A 286 20.32 17.40 -0.28
C THR A 286 19.31 16.71 0.62
N PHE A 287 18.90 17.34 1.73
CA PHE A 287 17.88 16.79 2.61
C PHE A 287 16.54 16.61 1.87
N ARG A 288 15.84 15.51 2.15
CA ARG A 288 14.50 15.24 1.63
C ARG A 288 13.51 16.29 2.15
N ASP A 289 13.62 16.62 3.44
CA ASP A 289 12.92 17.72 4.11
C ASP A 289 13.91 18.51 4.97
N ALA A 290 14.32 19.68 4.48
CA ALA A 290 15.29 20.53 5.16
C ALA A 290 14.75 21.09 6.49
N ALA A 291 13.43 21.32 6.61
CA ALA A 291 12.84 21.86 7.82
C ALA A 291 12.77 20.79 8.93
N ALA A 292 12.35 19.57 8.58
CA ALA A 292 12.37 18.43 9.49
C ALA A 292 13.81 18.08 9.92
N ALA A 293 14.76 18.05 8.97
CA ALA A 293 16.17 17.82 9.27
C ALA A 293 16.71 18.89 10.23
N ARG A 294 16.41 20.17 9.97
CA ARG A 294 16.81 21.28 10.85
C ARG A 294 16.20 21.14 12.24
N LYS A 295 14.93 20.74 12.36
CA LYS A 295 14.27 20.53 13.66
C LYS A 295 14.99 19.45 14.48
N THR A 296 15.26 18.30 13.86
CA THR A 296 15.94 17.18 14.54
C THR A 296 17.39 17.50 14.88
N LEU A 297 18.15 18.09 13.94
CA LEU A 297 19.52 18.52 14.20
C LEU A 297 19.61 19.65 15.24
N GLY A 298 18.55 20.42 15.43
CA GLY A 298 18.42 21.38 16.54
C GLY A 298 18.57 20.73 17.91
N SER A 299 17.92 19.59 18.14
CA SER A 299 18.06 18.85 19.40
C SER A 299 19.48 18.33 19.62
N LEU A 300 20.18 17.91 18.56
CA LEU A 300 21.59 17.56 18.64
C LEU A 300 22.46 18.79 18.94
N ALA A 301 22.19 19.92 18.29
CA ALA A 301 22.89 21.18 18.57
C ALA A 301 22.72 21.61 20.02
N ASP A 302 21.52 21.46 20.61
CA ASP A 302 21.27 21.80 22.01
C ASP A 302 22.14 20.97 22.97
N VAL A 303 22.21 19.65 22.76
CA VAL A 303 23.03 18.74 23.56
C VAL A 303 24.53 19.07 23.46
N THR A 304 24.97 19.55 22.30
CA THR A 304 26.40 19.70 21.98
C THR A 304 26.93 21.10 22.22
N ARG A 305 26.09 22.15 22.12
CA ARG A 305 26.45 23.53 22.47
C ARG A 305 26.81 23.67 23.95
N ALA A 306 26.10 22.97 24.82
CA ALA A 306 26.26 23.07 26.26
C ALA A 306 27.49 22.31 26.82
N GLY A 307 28.12 21.43 26.03
CA GLY A 307 29.23 20.60 26.48
C GLY A 307 30.52 20.77 25.67
N GLN A 308 31.54 19.96 25.99
CA GLN A 308 32.87 19.97 25.39
C GLN A 308 33.10 18.80 24.40
N GLN A 309 32.06 18.04 24.07
CA GLN A 309 32.17 16.84 23.25
C GLN A 309 32.63 17.17 21.83
N HIS A 310 33.49 16.30 21.29
CA HIS A 310 33.80 16.24 19.87
C HIS A 310 32.77 15.36 19.15
N LEU A 311 32.33 15.82 17.98
CA LEU A 311 31.39 15.14 17.09
C LEU A 311 32.15 14.58 15.89
N THR A 312 32.05 13.27 15.69
CA THR A 312 32.43 12.64 14.43
C THR A 312 31.17 12.26 13.65
N LEU A 313 31.01 12.83 12.47
CA LEU A 313 29.92 12.59 11.53
C LEU A 313 30.45 11.69 10.41
N THR A 314 30.11 10.40 10.46
CA THR A 314 30.51 9.44 9.44
C THR A 314 29.32 9.15 8.53
N GLY A 315 29.40 9.64 7.29
CA GLY A 315 28.43 9.25 6.27
C GLY A 315 28.68 7.81 5.81
N THR A 316 27.60 7.10 5.51
CA THR A 316 27.64 5.76 4.91
C THR A 316 26.75 5.71 3.66
N THR A 317 27.01 4.73 2.79
CA THR A 317 26.13 4.42 1.67
C THR A 317 25.81 2.92 1.66
N ALA A 318 24.69 2.59 1.03
CA ALA A 318 24.40 1.22 0.63
C ALA A 318 25.45 0.68 -0.36
N SER A 319 25.49 -0.64 -0.48
CA SER A 319 26.26 -1.30 -1.52
C SER A 319 25.75 -0.91 -2.90
N VAL A 320 26.67 -0.81 -3.86
CA VAL A 320 26.36 -0.57 -5.26
C VAL A 320 26.89 -1.75 -6.08
N PRO A 321 26.10 -2.82 -6.27
CA PRO A 321 26.54 -4.00 -6.99
C PRO A 321 27.07 -3.65 -8.37
N GLY A 322 28.23 -4.19 -8.73
CA GLY A 322 28.82 -4.00 -10.06
C GLY A 322 29.49 -2.64 -10.31
N SER A 323 29.41 -1.68 -9.39
CA SER A 323 30.19 -0.45 -9.47
C SER A 323 31.50 -0.59 -8.70
N GLY A 324 32.64 -0.20 -9.29
CA GLY A 324 33.91 -0.11 -8.57
C GLY A 324 33.97 1.05 -7.57
N GLY A 325 32.88 1.81 -7.41
CA GLY A 325 32.78 2.94 -6.49
C GLY A 325 32.28 2.50 -5.11
N ASN A 326 32.84 3.10 -4.07
CA ASN A 326 32.50 2.79 -2.67
C ASN A 326 31.60 3.86 -2.02
N GLY A 327 31.13 4.87 -2.76
CA GLY A 327 30.25 5.91 -2.21
C GLY A 327 30.88 6.87 -1.20
N VAL A 328 32.21 6.83 -1.01
CA VAL A 328 32.93 7.65 -0.02
C VAL A 328 32.72 9.16 -0.23
N VAL A 329 32.76 9.63 -1.49
CA VAL A 329 32.59 11.05 -1.80
C VAL A 329 31.18 11.53 -1.45
N LEU A 330 30.15 10.79 -1.85
CA LEU A 330 28.75 11.14 -1.58
C LEU A 330 28.43 11.10 -0.08
N SER A 331 28.86 10.04 0.60
CA SER A 331 28.66 9.91 2.05
C SER A 331 29.36 11.04 2.82
N ARG A 332 30.58 11.43 2.42
CA ARG A 332 31.24 12.59 3.02
C ARG A 332 30.43 13.87 2.84
N LYS A 333 29.92 14.14 1.63
CA LYS A 333 29.07 15.31 1.37
C LYS A 333 27.80 15.32 2.24
N ARG A 334 27.21 14.16 2.51
CA ARG A 334 26.06 14.03 3.43
C ARG A 334 26.45 14.37 4.87
N ALA A 335 27.60 13.88 5.34
CA ALA A 335 28.12 14.25 6.66
C ALA A 335 28.44 15.75 6.75
N GLU A 336 28.99 16.34 5.70
CA GLU A 336 29.24 17.78 5.57
C GLU A 336 27.94 18.59 5.60
N ALA A 337 26.89 18.16 4.90
CA ALA A 337 25.59 18.82 4.95
C ALA A 337 24.98 18.85 6.36
N VAL A 338 25.14 17.77 7.14
CA VAL A 338 24.76 17.75 8.56
C VAL A 338 25.64 18.70 9.37
N ALA A 339 26.96 18.69 9.14
CA ALA A 339 27.89 19.59 9.80
C ALA A 339 27.55 21.07 9.56
N ASP A 340 27.18 21.43 8.34
CA ASP A 340 26.81 22.79 7.95
C ASP A 340 25.58 23.29 8.71
N VAL A 341 24.57 22.44 8.88
CA VAL A 341 23.39 22.78 9.70
C VAL A 341 23.78 23.00 11.16
N LEU A 342 24.61 22.12 11.74
CA LEU A 342 25.04 22.24 13.14
C LEU A 342 25.91 23.50 13.38
N LYS A 343 26.83 23.80 12.46
CA LYS A 343 27.62 25.05 12.48
C LYS A 343 26.71 26.27 12.43
N GLY A 344 25.71 26.26 11.54
CA GLY A 344 24.70 27.32 11.45
C GLY A 344 23.83 27.48 12.71
N MET A 345 23.79 26.47 13.59
CA MET A 345 23.12 26.52 14.90
C MET A 345 24.05 26.91 16.07
N GLY A 346 25.33 27.17 15.80
CA GLY A 346 26.31 27.62 16.78
C GLY A 346 27.17 26.52 17.40
N VAL A 347 27.19 25.30 16.84
CA VAL A 347 28.17 24.28 17.25
C VAL A 347 29.55 24.66 16.69
N PRO A 348 30.62 24.77 17.51
CA PRO A 348 31.94 25.16 17.05
C PRO A 348 32.51 24.19 16.00
N ALA A 349 32.97 24.72 14.86
CA ALA A 349 33.52 23.91 13.77
C ALA A 349 34.74 23.07 14.20
N SER A 350 35.55 23.56 15.14
CA SER A 350 36.70 22.82 15.69
C SER A 350 36.31 21.54 16.44
N ARG A 351 35.02 21.38 16.80
CA ARG A 351 34.50 20.18 17.45
C ARG A 351 33.84 19.20 16.49
N ILE A 352 33.71 19.52 15.20
CA ILE A 352 33.05 18.66 14.22
C ILE A 352 34.07 18.08 13.24
N THR A 353 34.11 16.76 13.14
CA THR A 353 34.87 16.02 12.13
C THR A 353 33.90 15.30 11.20
N THR A 354 34.11 15.40 9.89
CA THR A 354 33.31 14.70 8.87
C THR A 354 34.13 13.61 8.20
N VAL A 355 33.53 12.43 8.02
CA VAL A 355 34.16 11.26 7.41
C VAL A 355 33.23 10.68 6.35
N GLY A 356 33.76 10.37 5.16
CA GLY A 356 33.07 9.57 4.16
C GLY A 356 33.44 8.10 4.32
N GLY A 357 32.57 7.30 4.92
CA GLY A 357 32.80 5.87 5.09
C GLY A 357 32.35 5.04 3.88
N GLY A 358 31.39 5.55 3.10
CA GLY A 358 30.84 4.81 1.97
C GLY A 358 30.19 3.48 2.37
N ASN A 359 30.26 2.48 1.49
CA ASN A 359 29.84 1.10 1.77
C ASN A 359 30.95 0.25 2.44
N THR A 360 32.14 0.81 2.65
CA THR A 360 33.27 0.16 3.35
C THR A 360 33.40 0.60 4.81
N SER A 361 32.46 1.42 5.29
CA SER A 361 32.44 1.93 6.66
C SER A 361 32.33 0.79 7.67
N LYS A 362 32.96 0.93 8.86
CA LYS A 362 32.75 0.03 10.00
C LYS A 362 31.30 -0.03 10.47
N PHE A 363 30.48 0.95 10.07
CA PHE A 363 29.05 1.03 10.38
C PHE A 363 28.14 0.46 9.30
N HIS A 364 28.70 0.07 8.15
CA HIS A 364 27.93 -0.56 7.10
C HIS A 364 27.46 -1.94 7.58
N ILE A 365 26.16 -2.19 7.47
CA ILE A 365 25.57 -3.49 7.74
C ILE A 365 25.45 -4.26 6.42
N ARG A 366 25.38 -5.59 6.49
CA ARG A 366 25.13 -6.39 5.29
C ARG A 366 23.78 -6.03 4.68
N ASP A 367 23.80 -5.51 3.46
CA ASP A 367 22.60 -5.18 2.67
C ASP A 367 22.44 -6.02 1.41
N LEU A 368 23.24 -7.07 1.25
CA LEU A 368 23.09 -8.05 0.17
C LEU A 368 22.56 -9.38 0.72
N ASP A 369 21.58 -9.96 0.05
CA ASP A 369 21.05 -11.30 0.34
C ASP A 369 22.06 -12.41 -0.03
N GLY A 370 21.64 -13.68 0.04
CA GLY A 370 22.49 -14.81 -0.34
C GLY A 370 22.80 -14.91 -1.85
N LYS A 371 22.08 -14.16 -2.68
CA LYS A 371 22.20 -14.13 -4.14
C LYS A 371 22.88 -12.84 -4.65
N GLY A 372 23.26 -11.94 -3.75
CA GLY A 372 23.89 -10.66 -4.10
C GLY A 372 22.91 -9.55 -4.47
N ASN A 373 21.62 -9.68 -4.15
CA ASN A 373 20.61 -8.63 -4.35
C ASN A 373 20.55 -7.69 -3.15
N LEU A 374 20.31 -6.42 -3.40
CA LEU A 374 20.10 -5.41 -2.36
C LEU A 374 18.81 -5.69 -1.57
N ILE A 375 18.93 -5.77 -0.25
CA ILE A 375 17.82 -5.90 0.70
C ILE A 375 17.32 -4.48 1.02
N PRO A 376 16.09 -4.09 0.60
CA PRO A 376 15.65 -2.69 0.68
C PRO A 376 15.69 -2.08 2.09
N ALA A 377 15.25 -2.82 3.10
CA ALA A 377 15.28 -2.35 4.49
C ALA A 377 16.72 -2.09 4.99
N ALA A 378 17.68 -2.94 4.61
CA ALA A 378 19.09 -2.75 4.97
C ALA A 378 19.75 -1.60 4.20
N VAL A 379 19.37 -1.42 2.93
CA VAL A 379 19.82 -0.28 2.10
C VAL A 379 19.50 1.06 2.76
N VAL A 380 18.28 1.20 3.29
CA VAL A 380 17.84 2.40 4.02
C VAL A 380 18.76 2.69 5.21
N ARG A 381 19.11 1.65 5.98
CA ARG A 381 19.98 1.77 7.17
C ARG A 381 21.43 2.13 6.82
N ASN A 382 21.91 1.66 5.67
CA ASN A 382 23.24 1.99 5.14
C ASN A 382 23.30 3.35 4.45
N ARG A 383 22.16 3.99 4.18
CA ARG A 383 22.10 5.38 3.72
C ARG A 383 21.98 6.28 4.94
N SER A 384 23.04 6.38 5.72
CA SER A 384 22.97 7.09 7.00
C SER A 384 24.13 8.06 7.25
N VAL A 385 23.93 8.95 8.21
CA VAL A 385 25.01 9.66 8.90
C VAL A 385 25.06 9.14 10.33
N VAL A 386 26.17 8.49 10.68
CA VAL A 386 26.45 8.02 12.03
C VAL A 386 27.14 9.12 12.80
N ILE A 387 26.60 9.46 13.96
CA ILE A 387 27.09 10.50 14.84
C ILE A 387 27.73 9.81 16.04
N GLU A 388 29.01 10.07 16.28
CA GLU A 388 29.73 9.68 17.49
C GLU A 388 30.07 10.95 18.29
N LEU A 389 29.49 11.07 19.49
CA LEU A 389 29.83 12.12 20.46
C LEU A 389 30.82 11.53 21.48
N SER A 390 31.96 12.17 21.68
CA SER A 390 32.91 11.77 22.73
C SER A 390 32.27 11.83 24.11
N CYS A 391 32.53 10.83 24.96
CA CYS A 391 32.22 10.94 26.39
C CYS A 391 33.30 11.78 27.08
N ALA A 392 32.89 12.51 28.11
CA ALA A 392 33.79 13.31 28.95
C ALA A 392 34.65 12.42 29.85
#